data_AF-A0A1G7GTT4-F1
#
_entry.id   AF-A0A1G7GTT4-F1
#
_cell.length_a   1.000
_cell.length_b   1.000
_cell.length_c   1.000
_cell.angle_alpha   90.00
_cell.angle_beta   90.00
_cell.angle_gamma   90.00
#
_symmetry.space_group_name_H-M   'P 1'
#
loop_
_entity.id
_entity.type
_entity.pdbx_description
1 polymer ?
#
loop_
_entity_poly.entity_id
_entity_poly.type
_entity_poly.pdbx_seq_one_letter_code
_entity_poly.pdbx_strand_id
1 'polypeptide(L)'
;MFAVMKTGGKQYKVQAGDMLRVEKLAADAGETVQFNDILMLGGDDVTLGAPLVAGAAVQAEVIDQVKGDKVIHFVKRRRKHSSQRTKGHRQKLTLVRVTEILASGADATGVKAAVGAGSVAGAAAAPAAAGDDLTQITGVGPAAAKKLNEAGVTTFAELAAVDPETFEAVKVKPEWVEQAKSLA
;
A
#
# COMPACT_ATOMS: atom_id res chain seq x y z
N MET A 1 -2.17 -2.47 31.00
CA MET A 1 -1.77 -3.48 29.98
C MET A 1 -0.85 -2.84 28.95
N PHE A 2 0.19 -3.55 28.51
CA PHE A 2 1.14 -3.15 27.48
C PHE A 2 1.46 -4.33 26.56
N ALA A 3 1.98 -4.06 25.36
CA ALA A 3 2.44 -5.07 24.43
C ALA A 3 3.86 -4.76 23.95
N VAL A 4 4.60 -5.79 23.53
CA VAL A 4 5.81 -5.64 22.74
C VAL A 4 5.49 -6.07 21.32
N MET A 5 5.34 -5.10 20.42
CA MET A 5 5.04 -5.33 19.01
C MET A 5 6.31 -5.23 18.16
N LYS A 6 6.36 -5.99 17.06
CA LYS A 6 7.42 -5.93 16.07
C LYS A 6 6.91 -5.23 14.81
N THR A 7 7.60 -4.20 14.36
CA THR A 7 7.29 -3.50 13.11
C THR A 7 8.54 -2.88 12.51
N GLY A 8 8.66 -2.90 11.17
CA GLY A 8 9.82 -2.33 10.47
C GLY A 8 11.17 -2.93 10.89
N GLY A 9 11.18 -4.18 11.36
CA GLY A 9 12.38 -4.85 11.88
C GLY A 9 12.80 -4.44 13.30
N LYS A 10 12.03 -3.58 13.99
CA LYS A 10 12.28 -3.13 15.35
C LYS A 10 11.18 -3.61 16.30
N GLN A 11 11.48 -3.60 17.60
CA GLN A 11 10.51 -3.94 18.65
C GLN A 11 10.18 -2.68 19.45
N TYR A 12 8.90 -2.50 19.75
CA TYR A 12 8.38 -1.36 20.50
C TYR A 12 7.52 -1.85 21.65
N LYS A 13 7.77 -1.32 22.85
CA LYS A 13 6.86 -1.44 23.98
C LYS A 13 5.79 -0.36 23.83
N VAL A 14 4.53 -0.76 23.91
CA VAL A 14 3.39 0.13 23.67
C VAL A 14 2.28 -0.06 24.69
N GLN A 15 1.61 1.03 25.02
CA GLN A 15 0.39 1.10 25.81
C GLN A 15 -0.70 1.84 25.03
N ALA A 16 -1.96 1.64 25.39
CA ALA A 16 -3.07 2.39 24.80
C ALA A 16 -2.88 3.90 25.05
N GLY A 17 -3.00 4.71 24.01
CA GLY A 17 -2.77 6.16 24.02
C GLY A 17 -1.36 6.59 23.60
N ASP A 18 -0.39 5.68 23.51
CA ASP A 18 0.98 6.04 23.15
C ASP A 18 1.09 6.55 21.71
N MET A 19 1.93 7.58 21.50
CA MET A 19 2.30 8.06 20.18
C MET A 19 3.72 7.64 19.83
N LEU A 20 3.89 7.01 18.66
CA LEU A 20 5.16 6.44 18.25
C LEU A 20 5.43 6.67 16.77
N ARG A 21 6.71 6.86 16.44
CA ARG A 21 7.19 6.98 15.06
C ARG A 21 7.75 5.64 14.60
N VAL A 22 7.12 5.06 13.61
CA VAL A 22 7.53 3.79 12.98
C VAL A 22 8.01 4.00 11.56
N GLU A 23 8.62 2.96 10.99
CA GLU A 23 8.96 2.94 9.56
C GLU A 23 7.72 3.17 8.71
N LYS A 24 7.92 3.67 7.49
CA LYS A 24 6.83 4.06 6.59
C LYS A 24 5.87 2.89 6.30
N LEU A 25 4.61 3.08 6.66
CA LEU A 25 3.51 2.15 6.40
C LEU A 25 2.75 2.49 5.11
N ALA A 26 2.15 1.48 4.49
CA ALA A 26 1.25 1.57 3.34
C ALA A 26 -0.19 1.89 3.77
N ALA A 27 -0.33 2.99 4.51
CA ALA A 27 -1.60 3.48 5.02
C ALA A 27 -1.63 5.02 4.98
N ASP A 28 -2.81 5.57 4.78
CA ASP A 28 -3.03 7.01 4.74
C ASP A 28 -3.32 7.59 6.13
N ALA A 29 -3.21 8.91 6.27
CA ALA A 29 -3.53 9.58 7.53
C ALA A 29 -5.03 9.45 7.84
N GLY A 30 -5.35 9.15 9.10
CA GLY A 30 -6.71 8.85 9.58
C GLY A 30 -7.11 7.38 9.45
N GLU A 31 -6.31 6.53 8.79
CA GLU A 31 -6.60 5.09 8.72
C GLU A 31 -6.25 4.38 10.04
N THR A 32 -7.10 3.44 10.46
CA THR A 32 -6.78 2.48 11.52
C THR A 32 -6.03 1.30 10.93
N VAL A 33 -4.88 0.98 11.51
CA VAL A 33 -4.03 -0.15 11.12
C VAL A 33 -3.86 -1.12 12.29
N GLN A 34 -3.71 -2.39 11.97
CA GLN A 34 -3.51 -3.46 12.94
C GLN A 34 -2.12 -4.08 12.81
N PHE A 35 -1.39 -4.16 13.92
CA PHE A 35 -0.13 -4.88 14.04
C PHE A 35 -0.39 -6.26 14.64
N ASN A 36 -0.17 -7.31 13.85
CA ASN A 36 -0.39 -8.71 14.25
C ASN A 36 0.87 -9.36 14.86
N ASP A 37 2.05 -8.79 14.62
CA ASP A 37 3.31 -9.32 15.13
C ASP A 37 3.55 -8.90 16.59
N ILE A 38 2.89 -9.61 17.52
CA ILE A 38 3.02 -9.38 18.96
C ILE A 38 3.91 -10.44 19.60
N LEU A 39 4.96 -10.01 20.28
CA LEU A 39 5.94 -10.88 20.93
C LEU A 39 5.58 -11.18 22.39
N MET A 40 4.96 -10.20 23.06
CA MET A 40 4.66 -10.26 24.49
C MET A 40 3.46 -9.36 24.80
N LEU A 41 2.60 -9.82 25.71
CA LEU A 41 1.59 -9.03 26.38
C LEU A 41 1.94 -8.98 27.86
N GLY A 42 1.87 -7.78 28.45
CA GLY A 42 2.16 -7.57 29.87
C GLY A 42 1.07 -6.75 30.55
N GLY A 43 0.75 -7.11 31.78
CA GLY A 43 -0.22 -6.42 32.62
C GLY A 43 -0.10 -6.99 34.02
N ASP A 44 -1.20 -7.50 34.55
CA ASP A 44 -1.21 -8.25 35.81
C ASP A 44 -0.55 -9.62 35.60
N ASP A 45 -0.89 -10.31 34.51
CA ASP A 45 -0.21 -11.50 34.02
C ASP A 45 0.67 -11.19 32.81
N VAL A 46 1.75 -11.96 32.65
CA VAL A 46 2.70 -11.84 31.54
C VAL A 46 2.53 -13.02 30.59
N THR A 47 2.17 -12.73 29.35
CA THR A 47 2.07 -13.72 28.27
C THR A 47 3.21 -13.52 27.28
N LEU A 48 4.06 -14.53 27.13
CA LEU A 48 5.18 -14.55 26.19
C LEU A 48 4.85 -15.41 24.97
N GLY A 49 5.13 -14.88 23.78
CA GLY A 49 4.96 -15.61 22.52
C GLY A 49 6.09 -16.60 22.25
N ALA A 50 5.81 -17.58 21.39
CA ALA A 50 6.79 -18.57 20.94
C ALA A 50 6.65 -18.86 19.42
N PRO A 51 7.11 -17.98 18.52
CA PRO A 51 7.75 -16.68 18.74
C PRO A 51 6.77 -15.51 18.90
N LEU A 52 5.51 -15.68 18.49
CA LEU A 52 4.45 -14.67 18.58
C LEU A 52 3.33 -15.14 19.51
N VAL A 53 2.54 -14.21 20.04
CA VAL A 53 1.33 -14.50 20.79
C VAL A 53 0.17 -14.65 19.80
N ALA A 54 -0.39 -15.85 19.70
CA ALA A 54 -1.43 -16.15 18.73
C ALA A 54 -2.72 -15.35 19.00
N GLY A 55 -3.30 -14.76 17.96
CA GLY A 55 -4.54 -14.00 18.04
C GLY A 55 -4.43 -12.63 18.73
N ALA A 56 -3.24 -12.24 19.18
CA ALA A 56 -3.01 -10.91 19.76
C ALA A 56 -2.74 -9.88 18.65
N ALA A 57 -3.20 -8.65 18.86
CA ALA A 57 -2.92 -7.55 17.97
C ALA A 57 -2.89 -6.21 18.68
N VAL A 58 -2.19 -5.25 18.09
CA VAL A 58 -2.23 -3.85 18.52
C VAL A 58 -2.89 -3.03 17.41
N GLN A 59 -3.98 -2.36 17.74
CA GLN A 59 -4.62 -1.42 16.84
C GLN A 59 -4.07 -0.02 17.07
N ALA A 60 -3.86 0.70 15.98
CA ALA A 60 -3.36 2.06 16.02
C ALA A 60 -3.97 2.90 14.90
N GLU A 61 -4.18 4.18 15.18
CA GLU A 61 -4.56 5.18 14.19
C GLU A 61 -3.29 5.80 13.59
N VAL A 62 -3.26 5.93 12.27
CA VAL A 62 -2.21 6.68 11.57
C VAL A 62 -2.53 8.17 11.66
N ILE A 63 -1.76 8.92 12.45
CA ILE A 63 -1.97 10.36 12.59
C ILE A 63 -1.46 11.08 11.35
N ASP A 64 -0.20 10.82 10.96
CA ASP A 64 0.46 11.55 9.88
C ASP A 64 1.67 10.81 9.29
N GLN A 65 2.05 11.20 8.08
CA GLN A 65 3.18 10.70 7.33
C GLN A 65 4.31 11.74 7.34
N VAL A 66 5.20 11.62 8.32
CA VAL A 66 6.21 12.62 8.62
C VAL A 66 7.58 12.30 8.02
N LYS A 67 8.40 13.33 7.85
CA LYS A 67 9.84 13.19 7.55
C LYS A 67 10.62 13.41 8.83
N GLY A 68 11.53 12.49 9.14
CA GLY A 68 12.47 12.64 10.24
C GLY A 68 13.43 13.80 10.04
N ASP A 69 14.30 13.99 11.02
CA ASP A 69 15.31 15.03 10.99
C ASP A 69 16.27 14.85 9.82
N LYS A 70 16.78 15.97 9.30
CA LYS A 70 17.73 15.93 8.19
C LYS A 70 19.08 15.46 8.73
N VAL A 71 19.48 14.27 8.33
CA VAL A 71 20.82 13.75 8.57
C VAL A 71 21.70 14.10 7.37
N ILE A 72 22.94 14.54 7.63
CA ILE A 72 23.89 14.90 6.59
C ILE A 72 24.83 13.72 6.34
N HIS A 73 24.73 13.13 5.15
CA HIS A 73 25.72 12.19 4.64
C HIS A 73 26.87 12.95 4.00
N PHE A 74 27.97 13.08 4.74
CA PHE A 74 29.18 13.76 4.28
C PHE A 74 30.29 12.76 3.98
N VAL A 75 30.79 12.77 2.75
CA VAL A 75 31.89 11.91 2.29
C VAL A 75 32.99 12.78 1.70
N LYS A 76 34.22 12.57 2.14
CA LYS A 76 35.41 13.28 1.64
C LYS A 76 36.62 12.36 1.70
N ARG A 77 37.36 12.22 0.60
CA ARG A 77 38.70 11.59 0.62
C ARG A 77 39.77 12.65 0.80
N ARG A 78 40.72 12.36 1.69
CA ARG A 78 41.87 13.24 1.96
C ARG A 78 42.70 13.43 0.68
N ARG A 79 43.15 14.67 0.43
CA ARG A 79 43.95 15.09 -0.75
C ARG A 79 43.28 14.94 -2.13
N LYS A 80 41.98 14.64 -2.19
CA LYS A 80 41.19 14.68 -3.44
C LYS A 80 40.16 15.79 -3.35
N HIS A 81 40.50 17.00 -3.79
CA HIS A 81 39.67 18.19 -3.64
C HIS A 81 38.28 18.07 -4.29
N SER A 82 38.16 17.34 -5.40
CA SER A 82 36.89 17.07 -6.08
C SER A 82 36.03 15.95 -5.45
N SER A 83 36.51 15.29 -4.38
CA SER A 83 35.84 14.12 -3.77
C SER A 83 34.82 14.46 -2.69
N GLN A 84 34.72 15.73 -2.27
CA GLN A 84 33.77 16.15 -1.25
C GLN A 84 32.33 16.04 -1.78
N ARG A 85 31.47 15.34 -1.04
CA ARG A 85 30.04 15.16 -1.33
C ARG A 85 29.27 15.33 -0.03
N THR A 86 28.32 16.27 -0.03
CA THR A 86 27.40 16.50 1.09
C THR A 86 25.99 16.23 0.56
N LYS A 87 25.31 15.21 1.09
CA LYS A 87 23.93 14.89 0.74
C LYS A 87 23.07 14.89 2.00
N GLY A 88 21.93 15.55 1.95
CA GLY A 88 20.92 15.43 3.01
C GLY A 88 20.08 14.17 2.81
N HIS A 89 19.79 13.45 3.89
CA HIS A 89 18.79 12.40 3.95
C HIS A 89 17.73 12.75 4.99
N ARG A 90 16.46 12.46 4.69
CA ARG A 90 15.37 12.53 5.65
C ARG A 90 14.59 11.22 5.55
N GLN A 91 14.54 10.47 6.64
CA GLN A 91 13.80 9.21 6.68
C GLN A 91 12.30 9.49 6.62
N LYS A 92 11.56 8.72 5.82
CA LYS A 92 10.09 8.74 5.83
C LYS A 92 9.61 7.88 6.99
N LEU A 93 8.78 8.43 7.86
CA LEU A 93 8.25 7.77 9.04
C LEU A 93 6.74 7.92 9.06
N THR A 94 6.06 7.01 9.76
CA THR A 94 4.63 7.13 10.04
C THR A 94 4.46 7.39 11.53
N LEU A 95 3.73 8.45 11.87
CA LEU A 95 3.32 8.74 13.24
C LEU A 95 2.01 8.01 13.49
N VAL A 96 2.01 7.12 14.48
CA VAL A 96 0.81 6.36 14.86
C VAL A 96 0.49 6.60 16.33
N ARG A 97 -0.79 6.52 16.67
CA ARG A 97 -1.30 6.49 18.04
C ARG A 97 -1.93 5.15 18.31
N VAL A 98 -1.51 4.48 19.37
CA VAL A 98 -2.07 3.20 19.77
C VAL A 98 -3.46 3.42 20.37
N THR A 99 -4.47 2.75 19.82
CA THR A 99 -5.85 2.85 20.29
C THR A 99 -6.14 1.74 21.30
N GLU A 100 -5.86 0.50 20.92
CA GLU A 100 -6.24 -0.68 21.69
C GLU A 100 -5.21 -1.80 21.55
N ILE A 101 -5.11 -2.63 22.59
CA ILE A 101 -4.32 -3.86 22.60
C ILE A 101 -5.28 -5.03 22.79
N LEU A 102 -5.38 -5.90 21.79
CA LEU A 102 -6.19 -7.10 21.80
C LEU A 102 -5.35 -8.29 22.24
N ALA A 103 -5.78 -9.01 23.27
CA ALA A 103 -5.11 -10.21 23.74
C ALA A 103 -5.45 -11.45 22.89
N SER A 104 -6.64 -11.48 22.31
CA SER A 104 -7.13 -12.54 21.43
C SER A 104 -8.15 -11.98 20.43
N GLY A 105 -8.45 -12.72 19.35
CA GLY A 105 -9.48 -12.34 18.39
C GLY A 105 -9.06 -11.33 17.31
N ALA A 106 -7.75 -11.11 17.13
CA ALA A 106 -7.21 -10.23 16.09
C ALA A 106 -7.74 -10.49 14.67
N ASP A 107 -8.05 -11.74 14.34
CA ASP A 107 -8.47 -12.15 12.99
C ASP A 107 -9.90 -11.70 12.64
N ALA A 108 -10.71 -11.32 13.64
CA ALA A 108 -12.13 -10.97 13.46
C ALA A 108 -12.40 -9.47 13.31
N THR A 109 -11.39 -8.62 13.44
CA THR A 109 -11.57 -7.16 13.54
C THR A 109 -11.82 -6.47 12.20
N GLY A 110 -11.46 -7.11 11.08
CA GLY A 110 -11.59 -6.52 9.74
C GLY A 110 -10.71 -5.28 9.51
N VAL A 111 -9.80 -4.97 10.43
CA VAL A 111 -8.92 -3.79 10.37
C VAL A 111 -7.76 -4.06 9.40
N LYS A 112 -7.40 -3.04 8.62
CA LYS A 112 -6.29 -3.11 7.66
C LYS A 112 -4.98 -3.48 8.35
N ALA A 113 -4.32 -4.54 7.87
CA ALA A 113 -3.02 -4.93 8.41
C ALA A 113 -1.95 -3.86 8.14
N ALA A 114 -1.10 -3.61 9.13
CA ALA A 114 0.00 -2.65 9.04
C ALA A 114 1.14 -3.23 8.18
N VAL A 115 1.12 -2.95 6.88
CA VAL A 115 2.14 -3.41 5.93
C VAL A 115 3.14 -2.28 5.63
N GLY A 116 4.43 -2.62 5.50
CA GLY A 116 5.47 -1.66 5.13
C GLY A 116 5.31 -1.15 3.70
N ALA A 117 5.59 0.14 3.46
CA ALA A 117 5.49 0.70 2.11
C ALA A 117 6.49 0.10 1.11
N GLY A 118 7.59 -0.49 1.58
CA GLY A 118 8.53 -1.23 0.74
C GLY A 118 8.01 -2.58 0.28
N SER A 119 7.17 -3.25 1.07
CA SER A 119 6.57 -4.54 0.73
C SER A 119 5.37 -4.44 -0.23
N VAL A 120 4.79 -3.24 -0.41
CA VAL A 120 3.75 -3.00 -1.43
C VAL A 120 4.32 -2.65 -2.81
N ALA A 121 5.64 -2.49 -2.96
CA ALA A 121 6.26 -2.29 -4.28
C ALA A 121 6.12 -3.52 -5.23
N GLY A 122 5.60 -4.64 -4.72
CA GLY A 122 5.14 -5.79 -5.51
C GLY A 122 3.63 -5.88 -5.72
N ALA A 123 2.83 -4.99 -5.13
CA ALA A 123 1.37 -4.97 -5.24
C ALA A 123 0.93 -3.62 -5.79
N ALA A 124 0.63 -3.63 -7.08
CA ALA A 124 0.25 -2.50 -7.90
C ALA A 124 -0.83 -1.61 -7.26
N ALA A 125 -0.75 -0.33 -7.63
CA ALA A 125 -1.88 0.58 -7.57
C ALA A 125 -3.09 -0.01 -8.31
N ALA A 126 -4.15 -0.32 -7.58
CA ALA A 126 -5.54 -0.27 -8.02
C ALA A 126 -6.42 -0.38 -6.77
N PRO A 127 -7.44 0.49 -6.64
CA PRO A 127 -8.70 0.08 -7.21
C PRO A 127 -9.29 1.22 -8.05
N ALA A 128 -9.30 1.03 -9.36
CA ALA A 128 -10.23 1.68 -10.24
C ALA A 128 -10.50 0.76 -11.44
N ALA A 129 -11.78 0.64 -11.79
CA ALA A 129 -12.37 -0.09 -12.90
C ALA A 129 -12.60 -1.61 -12.69
N ALA A 130 -13.84 -1.93 -12.34
CA ALA A 130 -14.49 -3.16 -12.77
C ALA A 130 -14.74 -3.08 -14.29
N GLY A 131 -13.65 -3.10 -15.07
CA GLY A 131 -13.66 -3.02 -16.53
C GLY A 131 -12.68 -4.02 -17.11
N ASP A 132 -12.98 -4.55 -18.29
CA ASP A 132 -12.15 -5.54 -18.97
C ASP A 132 -10.91 -4.90 -19.61
N ASP A 133 -9.83 -5.68 -19.72
CA ASP A 133 -8.62 -5.21 -20.39
C ASP A 133 -8.77 -5.28 -21.92
N LEU A 134 -9.21 -4.16 -22.51
CA LEU A 134 -9.41 -4.02 -23.95
C LEU A 134 -8.13 -4.24 -24.79
N THR A 135 -6.93 -4.26 -24.18
CA THR A 135 -5.68 -4.58 -24.91
C THR A 135 -5.53 -6.06 -25.27
N GLN A 136 -6.41 -6.93 -24.74
CA GLN A 136 -6.48 -8.34 -25.11
C GLN A 136 -7.01 -8.57 -26.53
N ILE A 137 -7.65 -7.56 -27.14
CA ILE A 137 -8.10 -7.62 -28.53
C ILE A 137 -6.93 -7.37 -29.46
N THR A 138 -6.77 -8.25 -30.46
CA THR A 138 -5.64 -8.17 -31.38
C THR A 138 -5.68 -6.88 -32.20
N GLY A 139 -4.61 -6.10 -32.11
CA GLY A 139 -4.50 -4.79 -32.77
C GLY A 139 -4.98 -3.59 -31.95
N VAL A 140 -5.63 -3.78 -30.79
CA VAL A 140 -5.94 -2.69 -29.85
C VAL A 140 -4.70 -2.37 -29.03
N GLY A 141 -3.96 -1.35 -29.44
CA GLY A 141 -2.80 -0.85 -28.69
C GLY A 141 -3.19 -0.01 -27.47
N PRO A 142 -2.24 0.29 -26.56
CA PRO A 142 -2.50 1.06 -25.33
C PRO A 142 -3.13 2.45 -25.57
N ALA A 143 -2.79 3.10 -26.67
CA ALA A 143 -3.35 4.39 -27.04
C ALA A 143 -4.82 4.29 -27.51
N ALA A 144 -5.22 3.18 -28.13
CA ALA A 144 -6.59 2.94 -28.54
C ALA A 144 -7.45 2.54 -27.33
N ALA A 145 -6.95 1.63 -26.49
CA ALA A 145 -7.60 1.26 -25.23
C ALA A 145 -7.85 2.47 -24.32
N LYS A 146 -6.86 3.37 -24.21
CA LYS A 146 -7.03 4.60 -23.43
C LYS A 146 -8.15 5.50 -23.97
N LYS A 147 -8.23 5.68 -25.30
CA LYS A 147 -9.28 6.49 -25.92
C LYS A 147 -10.67 5.85 -25.84
N LEU A 148 -10.75 4.52 -25.89
CA LEU A 148 -12.00 3.78 -25.71
C LEU A 148 -12.51 3.90 -24.27
N ASN A 149 -11.61 3.74 -23.28
CA ASN A 149 -11.92 3.96 -21.87
C ASN A 149 -12.33 5.41 -21.58
N GLU A 150 -11.65 6.39 -22.20
CA GLU A 150 -12.02 7.83 -22.10
C GLU A 150 -13.38 8.12 -22.74
N ALA A 151 -13.77 7.35 -23.76
CA ALA A 151 -15.07 7.45 -24.41
C ALA A 151 -16.16 6.59 -23.73
N GLY A 152 -15.87 6.00 -22.56
CA GLY A 152 -16.84 5.24 -21.76
C GLY A 152 -17.05 3.79 -22.18
N VAL A 153 -16.25 3.26 -23.11
CA VAL A 153 -16.22 1.84 -23.45
C VAL A 153 -15.14 1.19 -22.58
N THR A 154 -15.56 0.51 -21.51
CA THR A 154 -14.66 -0.03 -20.48
C THR A 154 -14.75 -1.54 -20.32
N THR A 155 -15.66 -2.20 -21.04
CA THR A 155 -15.87 -3.65 -21.03
C THR A 155 -15.94 -4.24 -22.45
N PHE A 156 -15.71 -5.54 -22.60
CA PHE A 156 -15.84 -6.22 -23.89
C PHE A 156 -17.29 -6.17 -24.42
N ALA A 157 -18.28 -6.26 -23.53
CA ALA A 157 -19.71 -6.19 -23.89
C ALA A 157 -20.10 -4.82 -24.46
N GLU A 158 -19.57 -3.73 -23.90
CA GLU A 158 -19.79 -2.38 -24.42
C GLU A 158 -19.15 -2.21 -25.79
N LEU A 159 -17.92 -2.72 -25.99
CA LEU A 159 -17.25 -2.65 -27.29
C LEU A 159 -17.93 -3.51 -28.36
N ALA A 160 -18.49 -4.65 -27.99
CA ALA A 160 -19.25 -5.53 -28.88
C ALA A 160 -20.57 -4.90 -29.38
N ALA A 161 -21.14 -3.97 -28.61
CA ALA A 161 -22.37 -3.25 -28.93
C ALA A 161 -22.14 -1.95 -29.71
N VAL A 162 -20.89 -1.50 -29.84
CA VAL A 162 -20.54 -0.29 -30.61
C VAL A 162 -20.62 -0.56 -32.10
N ASP A 163 -21.40 0.27 -32.80
CA ASP A 163 -21.42 0.30 -34.26
C ASP A 163 -20.15 0.99 -34.79
N PRO A 164 -19.29 0.29 -35.57
CA PRO A 164 -18.00 0.83 -36.00
C PRO A 164 -18.10 1.95 -37.03
N GLU A 165 -19.27 2.17 -37.64
CA GLU A 165 -19.49 3.23 -38.62
C GLU A 165 -19.96 4.53 -37.97
N THR A 166 -20.58 4.46 -36.80
CA THR A 166 -21.18 5.62 -36.11
C THR A 166 -20.30 6.18 -34.97
N PHE A 167 -19.30 5.44 -34.52
CA PHE A 167 -18.45 5.84 -33.39
C PHE A 167 -17.20 6.62 -33.85
N GLU A 168 -17.23 7.95 -33.75
CA GLU A 168 -16.17 8.82 -34.28
C GLU A 168 -14.98 9.05 -33.33
N ALA A 169 -15.06 8.65 -32.05
CA ALA A 169 -14.00 8.92 -31.07
C ALA A 169 -12.70 8.13 -31.34
N VAL A 170 -12.82 6.92 -31.88
CA VAL A 170 -11.71 6.09 -32.38
C VAL A 170 -12.23 5.31 -33.58
N LYS A 171 -11.42 5.14 -34.63
CA LYS A 171 -11.74 4.22 -35.73
C LYS A 171 -11.74 2.78 -35.22
N VAL A 172 -12.87 2.35 -34.66
CA VAL A 172 -13.09 0.97 -34.21
C VAL A 172 -13.15 0.09 -35.46
N LYS A 173 -12.32 -0.95 -35.50
CA LYS A 173 -12.33 -1.90 -36.61
C LYS A 173 -13.43 -2.95 -36.37
N PRO A 174 -14.15 -3.41 -37.41
CA PRO A 174 -15.13 -4.49 -37.27
C PRO A 174 -14.55 -5.77 -36.64
N GLU A 175 -13.27 -6.07 -36.92
CA GLU A 175 -12.55 -7.20 -36.31
C GLU A 175 -12.44 -7.10 -34.78
N TRP A 176 -12.38 -5.90 -34.22
CA TRP A 176 -12.33 -5.69 -32.77
C TRP A 176 -13.67 -5.95 -32.10
N VAL A 177 -14.77 -5.61 -32.79
CA VAL A 177 -16.14 -5.85 -32.32
C VAL A 177 -16.44 -7.35 -32.30
N GLU A 178 -16.02 -8.08 -33.33
CA GLU A 178 -16.18 -9.55 -33.38
C GLU A 178 -15.33 -10.27 -32.34
N GLN A 179 -14.09 -9.82 -32.10
CA GLN A 179 -13.27 -10.37 -31.02
C GLN A 179 -13.82 -10.03 -29.63
N ALA A 180 -14.35 -8.83 -29.44
CA ALA A 180 -15.01 -8.45 -28.20
C ALA A 180 -16.22 -9.35 -27.91
N LYS A 181 -17.05 -9.70 -28.92
CA LYS A 181 -18.14 -10.68 -28.76
C LYS A 181 -17.67 -12.07 -28.33
N SER A 182 -16.44 -12.45 -28.67
CA SER A 182 -15.86 -13.74 -28.28
C SER A 182 -15.23 -13.74 -26.88
N LEU A 183 -14.92 -12.55 -26.34
CA LEU A 183 -14.24 -12.34 -25.06
C LEU A 183 -15.17 -11.80 -23.96
N ALA A 184 -16.35 -11.28 -24.34
CA ALA A 184 -17.46 -10.90 -23.46
C ALA A 184 -18.24 -12.12 -22.96
#